data_AF-A0AA88N8E3-F1
#
_entry.id   AF-A0AA88N8E3-F1
#
_cell.length_a   1.000
_cell.length_b   1.000
_cell.length_c   1.000
_cell.angle_alpha   90.00
_cell.angle_beta   90.00
_cell.angle_gamma   90.00
#
_symmetry.space_group_name_H-M   'P 1'
#
loop_
_entity.id
_entity.type
_entity.pdbx_description
1 polymer ?
#
loop_
_entity_poly.entity_id
_entity_poly.type
_entity_poly.pdbx_seq_one_letter_code
_entity_poly.pdbx_strand_id
1 'polypeptide(L)'
;MSESLVVCEVDGDLVKKLRDFRFRKETSNAAIIMKIDKDRQLVVLDEEYEDISPDELKDELPERQPRYPFLSPLSLSLSLSLSLTHSLTPTSVHYKYQHDDGRVSYPLCFIFSSPVGCKPEQQMMYAGSKNKLVQTVELTKVFEIRNTEDLTEEWLREKLGFFR
;
A
#
# COMPACT_ATOMS: atom_id res chain seq x y z
N MET A 1 -5.96 29.04 18.34
CA MET A 1 -6.37 28.94 16.92
C MET A 1 -6.82 27.50 16.72
N SER A 2 -8.13 27.27 16.66
CA SER A 2 -8.70 25.93 16.41
C SER A 2 -8.64 25.72 14.90
N GLU A 3 -7.52 25.22 14.39
CA GLU A 3 -7.45 24.82 12.98
C GLU A 3 -8.45 23.69 12.75
N SER A 4 -9.51 24.01 12.03
CA SER A 4 -10.51 23.05 11.58
C SER A 4 -9.80 21.97 10.79
N LEU A 5 -9.85 20.73 11.27
CA LEU A 5 -9.32 19.58 10.56
C LEU A 5 -10.03 19.48 9.20
N VAL A 6 -9.33 19.83 8.13
CA VAL A 6 -9.84 19.67 6.77
C VAL A 6 -9.71 18.19 6.39
N VAL A 7 -10.82 17.48 6.45
CA VAL A 7 -10.92 16.11 5.94
C VAL A 7 -11.13 16.21 4.42
N CYS A 8 -10.20 15.65 3.66
CA CYS A 8 -10.27 15.64 2.20
C CYS A 8 -11.21 14.53 1.71
N GLU A 9 -11.86 14.75 0.57
CA GLU A 9 -12.63 13.70 -0.08
C GLU A 9 -11.74 12.81 -0.97
N VAL A 10 -12.21 11.60 -1.28
CA VAL A 10 -11.48 10.68 -2.16
C VAL A 10 -11.95 10.93 -3.58
N ASP A 11 -11.02 11.13 -4.51
CA ASP A 11 -11.38 11.32 -5.91
C ASP A 11 -12.09 10.06 -6.47
N GLY A 12 -13.16 10.27 -7.24
CA GLY A 12 -13.97 9.18 -7.77
C GLY A 12 -13.20 8.28 -8.76
N ASP A 13 -12.22 8.84 -9.48
CA ASP A 13 -11.37 8.06 -10.38
C ASP A 13 -10.32 7.26 -9.61
N LEU A 14 -9.84 7.76 -8.47
CA LEU A 14 -9.02 6.98 -7.54
C LEU A 14 -9.81 5.79 -6.98
N VAL A 15 -11.08 5.96 -6.62
CA VAL A 15 -11.93 4.83 -6.14
C VAL A 15 -12.11 3.78 -7.22
N LYS A 16 -12.34 4.17 -8.48
CA LYS A 16 -12.42 3.22 -9.60
C LYS A 16 -11.12 2.44 -9.76
N LYS A 17 -9.97 3.13 -9.75
CA LYS A 17 -8.66 2.47 -9.82
C LYS A 17 -8.42 1.52 -8.66
N LEU A 18 -8.68 1.93 -7.42
CA LEU A 18 -8.52 1.07 -6.25
C LEU A 18 -9.47 -0.14 -6.29
N ARG A 19 -10.66 0.02 -6.87
CA ARG A 19 -11.59 -1.07 -7.12
C ARG A 19 -11.04 -2.03 -8.18
N ASP A 20 -10.57 -1.52 -9.31
CA ASP A 20 -9.97 -2.34 -10.37
C ASP A 20 -8.72 -3.06 -9.86
N PHE A 21 -7.92 -2.39 -9.04
CA PHE A 21 -6.77 -2.95 -8.35
C PHE A 21 -7.17 -4.06 -7.37
N ARG A 22 -8.30 -3.90 -6.65
CA ARG A 22 -8.91 -4.95 -5.82
C ARG A 22 -9.49 -6.13 -6.63
N PHE A 23 -9.69 -5.99 -7.93
CA PHE A 23 -10.14 -7.08 -8.81
C PHE A 23 -9.08 -7.53 -9.80
N ARG A 24 -7.85 -7.02 -9.68
CA ARG A 24 -6.73 -7.37 -10.55
C ARG A 24 -6.41 -8.86 -10.40
N LYS A 25 -6.19 -9.53 -11.54
CA LYS A 25 -5.92 -10.98 -11.63
C LYS A 25 -4.44 -11.31 -11.71
N GLU A 26 -3.58 -10.31 -11.66
CA GLU A 26 -2.15 -10.49 -11.79
C GLU A 26 -1.54 -10.88 -10.45
N THR A 27 -0.54 -11.75 -10.53
CA THR A 27 0.23 -12.26 -9.38
C THR A 27 1.46 -11.41 -9.07
N SER A 28 1.64 -10.30 -9.79
CA SER A 28 2.68 -9.29 -9.58
C SER A 28 2.38 -8.47 -8.32
N ASN A 29 3.43 -7.97 -7.68
CA ASN A 29 3.25 -6.95 -6.65
C ASN A 29 2.81 -5.66 -7.30
N ALA A 30 1.92 -4.94 -6.64
CA ALA A 30 1.62 -3.60 -7.08
C ALA A 30 1.46 -2.66 -5.89
N ALA A 31 1.95 -1.44 -6.06
CA ALA A 31 1.83 -0.39 -5.08
C ALA A 31 1.26 0.87 -5.72
N ILE A 32 0.27 1.48 -5.08
CA ILE A 32 -0.26 2.77 -5.48
C ILE A 32 0.11 3.76 -4.39
N ILE A 33 0.80 4.82 -4.75
CA ILE A 33 1.09 5.93 -3.86
C ILE A 33 0.00 6.98 -4.05
N MET A 34 -0.67 7.35 -2.97
CA MET A 34 -1.67 8.41 -2.97
C MET A 34 -1.18 9.63 -2.19
N LYS A 35 -1.64 10.79 -2.66
CA LYS A 35 -1.31 12.10 -2.11
C LYS A 35 -2.57 12.93 -1.94
N ILE A 36 -2.58 13.81 -0.96
CA ILE A 36 -3.60 14.84 -0.81
C ILE A 36 -3.18 16.07 -1.59
N ASP A 37 -4.03 16.46 -2.53
CA ASP A 37 -3.98 17.75 -3.19
C ASP A 37 -4.59 18.81 -2.26
N LYS A 38 -3.77 19.76 -1.79
CA LYS A 38 -4.19 20.81 -0.85
C LYS A 38 -5.12 21.82 -1.49
N ASP A 39 -4.96 22.07 -2.79
CA ASP A 39 -5.73 23.08 -3.50
C ASP A 39 -7.15 22.58 -3.76
N ARG A 40 -7.27 21.28 -4.04
CA ARG A 40 -8.55 20.62 -4.32
C ARG A 40 -9.19 19.97 -3.09
N GLN A 41 -8.44 19.80 -1.99
CA GLN A 41 -8.86 19.03 -0.81
C GLN A 41 -9.34 17.61 -1.18
N LEU A 42 -8.62 16.98 -2.12
CA LEU A 42 -8.94 15.66 -2.65
C LEU A 42 -7.73 14.72 -2.54
N VAL A 43 -7.99 13.45 -2.22
CA VAL A 43 -6.99 12.39 -2.33
C VAL A 43 -6.90 11.97 -3.79
N VAL A 44 -5.73 12.16 -4.38
CA VAL A 44 -5.41 11.82 -5.77
C VAL A 44 -4.33 10.73 -5.81
N LEU A 45 -4.29 9.99 -6.92
CA LEU A 45 -3.19 9.09 -7.21
C LEU A 45 -1.95 9.92 -7.56
N ASP A 46 -0.83 9.64 -6.90
CA ASP A 46 0.46 10.28 -7.19
C ASP A 46 1.23 9.40 -8.17
N GLU A 47 1.53 8.17 -7.76
CA GLU A 47 2.37 7.21 -8.51
C GLU A 47 1.77 5.80 -8.41
N GLU A 48 1.94 5.00 -9.45
CA GLU A 48 1.51 3.60 -9.51
C GLU A 48 2.71 2.75 -9.95
N TYR A 49 2.99 1.72 -9.18
CA TYR A 49 4.12 0.81 -9.37
C TYR A 49 3.60 -0.60 -9.57
N GLU A 50 4.15 -1.26 -10.57
CA GLU A 50 3.96 -2.67 -10.86
C GLU A 50 5.30 -3.38 -10.68
N ASP A 51 5.28 -4.56 -10.07
CA ASP A 51 6.44 -5.37 -9.74
C ASP A 51 7.48 -4.71 -8.82
N ILE A 52 7.03 -3.95 -7.82
CA ILE A 52 7.91 -3.34 -6.79
C ILE A 52 7.97 -4.18 -5.51
N SER A 53 9.15 -4.28 -4.91
CA SER A 53 9.34 -4.87 -3.58
C SER A 53 9.03 -3.87 -2.45
N PRO A 54 8.69 -4.32 -1.23
CA PRO A 54 8.56 -3.42 -0.08
C PRO A 54 9.85 -2.61 0.15
N ASP A 55 11.00 -3.25 -0.03
CA ASP A 55 12.29 -2.60 0.12
C ASP A 55 12.57 -1.55 -0.95
N GLU A 56 12.19 -1.75 -2.21
CA GLU A 56 12.32 -0.70 -3.23
C GLU A 56 11.29 0.40 -3.03
N LEU A 57 10.07 0.05 -2.57
CA LEU A 57 9.03 1.04 -2.29
C LEU A 57 9.46 2.01 -1.18
N LYS A 58 10.28 1.57 -0.22
CA LYS A 58 10.81 2.45 0.82
C LYS A 58 11.70 3.56 0.26
N ASP A 59 12.44 3.26 -0.81
CA ASP A 59 13.37 4.19 -1.46
C ASP A 59 12.61 5.20 -2.34
N GLU A 60 11.45 4.82 -2.88
CA GLU A 60 10.54 5.71 -3.62
C GLU A 60 9.71 6.63 -2.70
N LEU A 61 9.64 6.33 -1.40
CA LEU A 61 8.88 7.13 -0.44
C LEU A 61 9.70 8.32 0.09
N PRO A 62 9.19 9.55 0.02
CA PRO A 62 9.89 10.73 0.52
C PRO A 62 9.91 10.75 2.05
N GLU A 63 11.11 10.79 2.63
CA GLU A 63 11.33 10.84 4.09
C GLU A 63 10.76 12.09 4.78
N ARG A 64 10.41 13.14 4.02
CA ARG A 64 9.99 14.45 4.56
C ARG A 64 8.52 14.80 4.33
N GLN A 65 7.76 13.96 3.62
CA GLN A 65 6.35 14.23 3.33
C GLN A 65 5.49 13.00 3.63
N PRO A 66 4.32 13.18 4.26
CA PRO A 66 3.40 12.07 4.47
C PRO A 66 2.81 11.66 3.12
N ARG A 67 2.83 10.36 2.85
CA ARG A 67 2.22 9.74 1.67
C ARG A 67 1.42 8.51 2.13
N TYR A 68 0.43 8.10 1.34
CA TYR A 68 -0.28 6.84 1.56
C TYR A 68 0.19 5.77 0.57
N PRO A 69 1.23 4.99 0.90
CA PRO A 69 1.53 3.78 0.15
C PRO A 69 0.42 2.73 0.32
N PHE A 70 -0.25 2.42 -0.76
CA PHE A 70 -1.22 1.34 -0.86
C PHE A 70 -0.57 0.13 -1.51
N LEU A 71 -0.32 -0.93 -0.73
CA LEU A 71 0.17 -2.18 -1.28
C LEU A 71 -1.01 -3.09 -1.57
N SER A 72 -1.20 -3.49 -2.82
CA SER A 72 -2.05 -4.63 -3.12
C SER A 72 -1.22 -5.75 -3.73
N PRO A 73 -1.27 -6.89 -3.08
CA PRO A 73 -1.20 -8.15 -3.75
C PRO A 73 -2.60 -8.80 -3.66
N LEU A 74 -3.19 -9.24 -4.78
CA LEU A 74 -4.49 -9.96 -4.74
C LEU A 74 -4.36 -11.47 -4.86
N SER A 75 -5.33 -12.19 -4.29
CA SER A 75 -5.29 -13.62 -4.02
C SER A 75 -6.31 -14.46 -4.82
N LEU A 76 -5.87 -15.70 -5.13
CA LEU A 76 -6.61 -16.97 -5.31
C LEU A 76 -7.31 -17.28 -6.65
N SER A 77 -6.65 -18.12 -7.46
CA SER A 77 -7.21 -19.43 -7.83
C SER A 77 -6.10 -20.47 -8.06
N LEU A 78 -6.37 -21.69 -7.59
CA LEU A 78 -5.55 -22.89 -7.69
C LEU A 78 -5.43 -23.37 -9.15
N SER A 79 -4.22 -23.68 -9.63
CA SER A 79 -3.96 -24.96 -10.32
C SER A 79 -2.45 -25.23 -10.42
N LEU A 80 -2.11 -26.47 -10.07
CA LEU A 80 -0.84 -27.14 -10.34
C LEU A 80 -0.47 -27.06 -11.83
N SER A 81 0.80 -26.82 -12.15
CA SER A 81 1.63 -27.88 -12.76
C SER A 81 3.11 -27.48 -12.84
N LEU A 82 3.94 -28.48 -12.58
CA LEU A 82 5.38 -28.53 -12.83
C LEU A 82 5.74 -28.09 -14.25
N SER A 83 6.89 -27.43 -14.40
CA SER A 83 7.98 -28.02 -15.18
C SER A 83 9.30 -27.26 -15.00
N LEU A 84 10.28 -28.04 -14.55
CA LEU A 84 11.71 -27.81 -14.57
C LEU A 84 12.20 -27.57 -16.01
N THR A 85 12.79 -26.40 -16.31
CA THR A 85 13.82 -26.27 -17.35
C THR A 85 14.75 -25.09 -17.02
N HIS A 86 16.05 -25.38 -17.03
CA HIS A 86 17.14 -24.42 -16.99
C HIS A 86 17.01 -23.34 -18.07
N SER A 87 17.33 -22.10 -17.70
CA SER A 87 18.21 -21.14 -18.42
C SER A 87 17.71 -19.69 -18.33
N LEU A 88 18.66 -18.80 -18.01
CA LEU A 88 18.66 -17.35 -18.25
C LEU A 88 17.77 -16.48 -17.32
N THR A 89 18.44 -15.56 -16.62
CA THR A 89 17.93 -14.54 -15.67
C THR A 89 16.74 -13.74 -16.23
N PRO A 90 15.72 -13.45 -15.39
CA PRO A 90 15.51 -12.07 -14.95
C PRO A 90 15.01 -11.93 -13.49
N THR A 91 15.34 -10.80 -12.87
CA THR A 91 14.79 -10.26 -11.62
C THR A 91 13.27 -10.40 -11.55
N SER A 92 12.74 -10.99 -10.47
CA SER A 92 11.30 -11.12 -10.22
C SER A 92 11.06 -11.08 -8.71
N VAL A 93 10.40 -10.03 -8.21
CA VAL A 93 10.06 -9.91 -6.79
C VAL A 93 8.54 -9.97 -6.59
N HIS A 94 8.09 -11.10 -6.05
CA HIS A 94 6.74 -11.34 -5.55
C HIS A 94 6.72 -11.16 -4.03
N TYR A 95 5.78 -10.41 -3.47
CA TYR A 95 5.41 -10.43 -2.05
C TYR A 95 4.29 -11.45 -1.88
N LYS A 96 4.73 -12.69 -2.01
CA LYS A 96 3.93 -13.89 -1.81
C LYS A 96 3.93 -14.18 -0.32
N TYR A 97 2.86 -13.84 0.41
CA TYR A 97 2.80 -14.18 1.83
C TYR A 97 2.56 -15.69 1.98
N GLN A 98 3.65 -16.42 2.15
CA GLN A 98 3.60 -17.86 2.40
C GLN A 98 3.39 -18.09 3.90
N HIS A 99 2.23 -18.63 4.23
CA HIS A 99 1.91 -19.09 5.57
C HIS A 99 2.73 -20.34 5.89
N ASP A 100 2.98 -20.57 7.18
CA ASP A 100 3.67 -21.77 7.67
C ASP A 100 2.92 -23.08 7.31
N ASP A 101 1.62 -23.01 7.05
CA ASP A 101 0.76 -24.11 6.57
C ASP A 101 0.92 -24.41 5.06
N GLY A 102 1.92 -23.80 4.39
CA GLY A 102 2.16 -23.94 2.96
C GLY A 102 1.17 -23.17 2.07
N ARG A 103 0.14 -22.53 2.65
CA ARG A 103 -0.79 -21.67 1.93
C ARG A 103 -0.12 -20.38 1.53
N VAL A 104 -0.58 -19.82 0.42
CA VAL A 104 -0.10 -18.55 -0.09
C VAL A 104 -1.28 -17.60 -0.07
N SER A 105 -1.13 -16.48 0.62
CA SER A 105 -2.09 -15.40 0.57
C SER A 105 -1.44 -14.15 0.00
N TYR A 106 -2.32 -13.28 -0.49
CA TYR A 106 -1.97 -11.99 -1.05
C TYR A 106 -2.94 -11.01 -0.39
N PRO A 107 -2.56 -10.48 0.78
CA PRO A 107 -3.42 -9.58 1.54
C PRO A 107 -3.22 -8.13 1.09
N LEU A 108 -4.30 -7.42 0.74
CA LEU A 108 -4.25 -5.98 0.50
C LEU A 108 -3.90 -5.24 1.80
N CYS A 109 -2.86 -4.43 1.76
CA CYS A 109 -2.33 -3.70 2.91
C CYS A 109 -2.32 -2.21 2.60
N PHE A 110 -3.01 -1.44 3.43
CA PHE A 110 -2.87 0.00 3.43
C PHE A 110 -1.76 0.38 4.39
N ILE A 111 -0.73 1.08 3.93
CA ILE A 111 0.34 1.57 4.77
C ILE A 111 0.28 3.09 4.78
N PHE A 112 0.22 3.68 5.97
CA PHE A 112 0.29 5.12 6.13
C PHE A 112 1.71 5.51 6.52
N SER A 113 2.43 6.17 5.62
CA SER A 113 3.75 6.71 5.92
C SER A 113 3.62 8.14 6.43
N SER A 114 3.96 8.34 7.70
CA SER A 114 3.90 9.63 8.39
C SER A 114 5.22 9.92 9.11
N PRO A 115 6.28 10.30 8.38
CA PRO A 115 7.58 10.59 8.99
C PRO A 115 7.53 11.75 9.98
N VAL A 116 8.30 11.67 11.06
CA VAL A 116 8.31 12.65 12.17
C VAL A 116 8.75 14.07 11.76
N GLY A 117 9.37 14.23 10.59
CA GLY A 117 9.78 15.52 10.05
C GLY A 117 8.69 16.30 9.29
N CYS A 118 7.47 15.76 9.18
CA CYS A 118 6.39 16.41 8.44
C CYS A 118 5.76 17.59 9.21
N LYS A 119 5.17 18.55 8.48
CA LYS A 119 4.44 19.66 9.10
C LYS A 119 3.21 19.12 9.85
N PRO A 120 2.97 19.53 11.11
CA PRO A 120 1.82 19.06 11.90
C PRO A 120 0.48 19.21 11.18
N GLU A 121 0.29 20.33 10.46
CA GLU A 121 -0.90 20.60 9.65
C GLU A 121 -1.13 19.53 8.57
N GLN A 122 -0.07 19.11 7.86
CA GLN A 122 -0.16 18.05 6.86
C GLN A 122 -0.43 16.69 7.52
N GLN A 123 0.26 16.41 8.63
CA GLN A 123 0.04 15.16 9.35
C GLN A 123 -1.40 15.01 9.81
N MET A 124 -1.99 16.10 10.32
CA MET A 124 -3.39 16.13 10.75
C MET A 124 -4.37 15.96 9.57
N MET A 125 -4.11 16.61 8.44
CA MET A 125 -4.93 16.46 7.22
C MET A 125 -4.91 15.03 6.69
N TYR A 126 -3.71 14.40 6.66
CA TYR A 126 -3.57 13.01 6.26
C TYR A 126 -4.18 12.04 7.30
N ALA A 127 -3.97 12.26 8.59
CA ALA A 127 -4.58 11.41 9.62
C ALA A 127 -6.12 11.48 9.58
N GLY A 128 -6.69 12.67 9.38
CA GLY A 128 -8.13 12.88 9.28
C GLY A 128 -8.75 12.25 8.04
N SER A 129 -8.07 12.35 6.90
CA SER A 129 -8.56 11.82 5.61
C SER A 129 -8.37 10.30 5.48
N LYS A 130 -7.40 9.72 6.24
CA LYS A 130 -7.13 8.27 6.27
C LYS A 130 -8.39 7.46 6.54
N ASN A 131 -9.15 7.83 7.56
CA ASN A 131 -10.35 7.08 7.98
C ASN A 131 -11.40 7.05 6.88
N LYS A 132 -11.60 8.18 6.18
CA LYS A 132 -12.55 8.27 5.07
C LYS A 132 -12.10 7.39 3.90
N LEU A 133 -10.81 7.37 3.58
CA LEU A 133 -10.27 6.53 2.52
C LEU A 133 -10.37 5.03 2.84
N VAL A 134 -10.01 4.63 4.07
CA VAL A 134 -10.14 3.24 4.53
C VAL A 134 -11.60 2.77 4.47
N GLN A 135 -12.56 3.61 4.87
CA GLN A 135 -13.98 3.31 4.79
C GLN A 135 -14.49 3.22 3.34
N THR A 136 -14.04 4.12 2.47
CA THR A 136 -14.47 4.18 1.06
C THR A 136 -14.01 2.96 0.28
N VAL A 137 -12.81 2.45 0.58
CA VAL A 137 -12.16 1.35 -0.15
C VAL A 137 -12.33 0.00 0.58
N GLU A 138 -12.99 0.01 1.75
CA GLU A 138 -13.24 -1.16 2.60
C GLU A 138 -11.96 -1.91 2.99
N LEU A 139 -10.91 -1.17 3.35
CA LEU A 139 -9.61 -1.73 3.66
C LEU A 139 -9.60 -2.28 5.09
N THR A 140 -9.21 -3.55 5.23
CA THR A 140 -9.22 -4.26 6.51
C THR A 140 -7.87 -4.24 7.22
N LYS A 141 -6.77 -4.23 6.45
CA LYS A 141 -5.39 -4.25 6.97
C LYS A 141 -4.78 -2.87 6.79
N VAL A 142 -4.81 -2.09 7.85
CA VAL A 142 -4.33 -0.70 7.88
C VAL A 142 -3.14 -0.64 8.84
N PHE A 143 -2.00 -0.25 8.32
CA PHE A 143 -0.74 -0.11 9.05
C PHE A 143 -0.25 1.33 8.98
N GLU A 144 0.57 1.71 9.95
CA GLU A 144 1.16 3.05 10.03
C GLU A 144 2.64 2.92 10.38
N ILE A 145 3.47 3.66 9.65
CA ILE A 145 4.92 3.76 9.87
C ILE A 145 5.31 5.22 10.06
N ARG A 146 6.29 5.44 10.94
CA ARG A 146 6.85 6.76 11.24
C ARG A 146 8.23 6.98 10.65
N ASN A 147 8.81 5.93 10.08
CA ASN A 147 10.04 5.98 9.31
C ASN A 147 9.83 5.13 8.05
N THR A 148 10.31 5.61 6.90
CA THR A 148 10.28 4.84 5.66
C THR A 148 11.17 3.60 5.77
N GLU A 149 12.25 3.66 6.55
CA GLU A 149 13.14 2.53 6.83
C GLU A 149 12.43 1.37 7.54
N ASP A 150 11.31 1.62 8.24
CA ASP A 150 10.52 0.57 8.89
C ASP A 150 9.75 -0.29 7.85
N LEU A 151 9.57 0.22 6.62
CA LEU A 151 8.88 -0.47 5.54
C LEU A 151 9.83 -1.51 4.92
N THR A 152 9.90 -2.67 5.56
CA THR A 152 10.68 -3.83 5.13
C THR A 152 9.79 -5.06 4.92
N GLU A 153 10.30 -6.04 4.17
CA GLU A 153 9.61 -7.32 3.96
C GLU A 153 9.29 -8.00 5.30
N GLU A 154 10.27 -8.03 6.21
CA GLU A 154 10.16 -8.67 7.53
C GLU A 154 9.08 -7.99 8.37
N TRP A 155 9.09 -6.67 8.43
CA TRP A 155 8.08 -5.90 9.16
C TRP A 155 6.67 -6.18 8.63
N LEU A 156 6.50 -6.18 7.30
CA LEU A 156 5.22 -6.46 6.68
C LEU A 156 4.76 -7.90 6.99
N ARG A 157 5.69 -8.87 6.99
CA ARG A 157 5.39 -10.27 7.32
C ARG A 157 4.96 -10.42 8.77
N GLU A 158 5.62 -9.75 9.69
CA GLU A 158 5.28 -9.74 11.12
C GLU A 158 3.87 -9.17 11.34
N LYS A 159 3.58 -8.03 10.71
CA LYS A 159 2.25 -7.39 10.79
C LYS A 159 1.15 -8.25 10.20
N LEU A 160 1.42 -8.94 9.09
CA LEU A 160 0.47 -9.84 8.47
C LEU A 160 0.25 -11.12 9.27
N GLY A 161 1.27 -11.62 9.97
CA GLY A 161 1.17 -12.77 10.86
C GLY A 161 0.17 -12.58 12.00
N PHE A 162 -0.12 -11.34 12.38
CA PHE A 162 -1.11 -11.01 13.41
C PHE A 162 -2.56 -11.29 12.97
N PHE A 163 -2.84 -11.30 11.66
CA PHE A 163 -4.19 -11.47 11.10
C PHE A 163 -4.48 -12.92 10.67
N ARG A 164 -4.00 -13.91 11.45
CA ARG A 164 -4.11 -15.34 11.16
C ARG A 164 -5.55 -15.85 11.13
#